data_AF-A0A931EF82-F1
#
_entry.id   AF-A0A931EF82-F1
#
_cell.length_a   1.000
_cell.length_b   1.000
_cell.length_c   1.000
_cell.angle_alpha   90.00
_cell.angle_beta   90.00
_cell.angle_gamma   90.00
#
_symmetry.space_group_name_H-M   'P 1'
#
loop_
_entity.id
_entity.type
_entity.pdbx_description
1 polymer ?
#
loop_
_entity_poly.entity_id
_entity_poly.type
_entity_poly.pdbx_seq_one_letter_code
_entity_poly.pdbx_strand_id
1 'polypeptide(L)'
;YALSWGFAFVGLSASNSETAQVMSFPLLFPLIFASGAFVPVGLMPGWLQGFATYQPVSVVVAACRGLMIGGPTATWVIQSLAWTLGFLVVLTPLAVWRYRTRT
;
A
#
# COMPACT_ATOMS: atom_id res chain seq x y z
N TYR A 1 0.79 6.52 -6.28
CA TYR A 1 0.92 7.91 -5.76
C TYR A 1 0.87 7.96 -4.24
N ALA A 2 -0.22 7.57 -3.55
CA ALA A 2 -0.25 7.65 -2.07
C ALA A 2 0.89 6.85 -1.38
N LEU A 3 1.23 5.67 -1.90
CA LEU A 3 2.36 4.87 -1.39
C LEU A 3 3.74 5.54 -1.57
N SER A 4 3.93 6.46 -2.54
CA SER A 4 5.23 7.11 -2.76
C SER A 4 5.61 8.05 -1.62
N TRP A 5 4.64 8.58 -0.87
CA TRP A 5 4.89 9.35 0.36
C TRP A 5 5.49 8.49 1.47
N GLY A 6 5.14 7.20 1.51
CA GLY A 6 5.77 6.24 2.44
C GLY A 6 7.24 6.01 2.09
N PHE A 7 7.54 5.82 0.81
CA PHE A 7 8.93 5.71 0.35
C PHE A 7 9.72 7.01 0.55
N ALA A 8 9.09 8.17 0.38
CA ALA A 8 9.69 9.45 0.70
C ALA A 8 10.04 9.55 2.19
N PHE A 9 9.15 9.14 3.09
CA PHE A 9 9.43 9.10 4.53
C PHE A 9 10.57 8.12 4.89
N VAL A 10 10.58 6.93 4.29
CA VAL A 10 11.66 5.95 4.48
C VAL A 10 12.99 6.49 3.98
N GLY A 11 13.03 7.12 2.80
CA GLY A 11 14.22 7.76 2.25
C GLY A 11 14.72 8.93 3.09
N LEU A 12 13.81 9.76 3.60
CA LEU A 12 14.12 10.84 4.54
C LEU A 12 14.55 10.34 5.93
N SER A 13 14.31 9.07 6.27
CA SER A 13 14.70 8.48 7.55
C SER A 13 16.01 7.70 7.44
N ALA A 14 16.37 7.25 6.25
CA ALA A 14 17.62 6.58 5.99
C ALA A 14 18.85 7.51 6.09
N SER A 15 20.00 6.92 6.37
CA SER A 15 21.30 7.62 6.46
C SER A 15 21.96 7.81 5.10
N ASN A 16 21.62 6.95 4.12
CA ASN A 16 22.10 7.00 2.74
C ASN A 16 21.09 6.30 1.81
N SER A 17 21.28 6.43 0.50
CA SER A 17 20.40 5.87 -0.54
C SER A 17 20.31 4.34 -0.49
N GLU A 18 21.41 3.67 -0.17
CA GLU A 18 21.47 2.20 -0.08
C GLU A 18 20.63 1.69 1.10
N THR A 19 20.71 2.35 2.25
CA THR A 19 19.87 2.06 3.43
C THR A 19 18.40 2.32 3.12
N ALA A 20 18.07 3.37 2.38
CA ALA A 20 16.69 3.66 1.97
C ALA A 20 16.11 2.52 1.11
N GLN A 21 16.91 1.98 0.18
CA GLN A 21 16.50 0.87 -0.67
C GLN A 21 16.30 -0.42 0.16
N VAL A 22 17.22 -0.74 1.06
CA VAL A 22 17.11 -1.91 1.94
C VAL A 22 15.90 -1.79 2.88
N MET A 23 15.63 -0.62 3.44
CA MET A 23 14.46 -0.39 4.30
C MET A 23 13.13 -0.50 3.54
N SER A 24 13.13 -0.20 2.24
CA SER A 24 11.93 -0.26 1.41
C SER A 24 11.54 -1.69 1.03
N PHE A 25 12.51 -2.61 0.95
CA PHE A 25 12.32 -3.96 0.44
C PHE A 25 11.38 -4.83 1.31
N PRO A 26 11.56 -4.92 2.65
CA PRO A 26 10.65 -5.65 3.53
C PRO A 26 9.23 -5.07 3.56
N LEU A 27 9.06 -3.80 3.18
CA LEU A 27 7.76 -3.15 3.10
C LEU A 27 7.04 -3.54 1.80
N LEU A 28 7.76 -3.51 0.67
CA LEU A 28 7.22 -3.81 -0.66
C LEU A 28 6.95 -5.28 -0.88
N PHE A 29 7.86 -6.14 -0.41
CA PHE A 29 7.80 -7.58 -0.65
C PHE A 29 6.44 -8.18 -0.23
N PRO A 30 5.97 -8.07 1.02
CA PRO A 30 4.67 -8.61 1.41
C PRO A 30 3.50 -7.88 0.74
N LEU A 31 3.61 -6.56 0.52
CA LEU A 31 2.54 -5.79 -0.12
C LEU A 31 2.24 -6.29 -1.54
N ILE A 32 3.30 -6.63 -2.30
CA ILE A 32 3.19 -7.06 -3.69
C ILE A 32 2.92 -8.56 -3.77
N PHE A 33 3.73 -9.39 -3.09
CA PHE A 33 3.68 -10.85 -3.24
C PHE A 33 2.51 -11.49 -2.49
N ALA A 34 2.13 -10.96 -1.33
CA ALA A 34 0.96 -11.43 -0.59
C ALA A 34 -0.30 -10.63 -0.95
N SER A 35 -0.45 -10.26 -2.23
CA SER A 35 -1.62 -9.55 -2.74
C SER A 35 -2.50 -10.43 -3.63
N GLY A 36 -3.78 -10.06 -3.72
CA GLY A 36 -4.77 -10.67 -4.63
C GLY A 36 -4.49 -10.46 -6.12
N ALA A 37 -3.36 -9.83 -6.48
CA ALA A 37 -2.95 -9.58 -7.86
C ALA A 37 -2.46 -10.86 -8.57
N PHE A 38 -1.65 -11.67 -7.89
CA PHE A 38 -1.03 -12.87 -8.46
C PHE A 38 -1.87 -14.13 -8.25
N VAL A 39 -2.51 -14.24 -7.09
CA VAL A 39 -3.35 -15.38 -6.73
C VAL A 39 -4.70 -14.87 -6.23
N PRO A 40 -5.84 -15.45 -6.66
CA PRO A 40 -7.13 -15.13 -6.07
C PRO A 40 -7.11 -15.33 -4.55
N VAL A 41 -7.57 -14.33 -3.80
CA VAL A 41 -7.50 -14.31 -2.32
C VAL A 41 -8.18 -15.54 -1.70
N GLY A 42 -9.24 -16.08 -2.31
CA GLY A 42 -9.93 -17.28 -1.83
C GLY A 42 -9.16 -18.59 -1.93
N LEU A 43 -8.03 -18.61 -2.65
CA LEU A 43 -7.14 -19.78 -2.76
C LEU A 43 -5.94 -19.71 -1.81
N MET A 44 -5.82 -18.62 -1.04
CA MET A 44 -4.72 -18.44 -0.09
C MET A 44 -5.00 -19.16 1.24
N PRO A 45 -3.97 -19.68 1.93
CA PRO A 45 -4.13 -20.25 3.27
C PRO A 45 -4.63 -19.20 4.25
N GLY A 46 -5.52 -19.58 5.20
CA GLY A 46 -6.39 -18.66 5.94
C GLY A 46 -5.73 -17.42 6.57
N TRP A 47 -4.54 -17.55 7.16
CA TRP A 47 -3.80 -16.41 7.72
C TRP A 47 -3.38 -15.39 6.65
N LEU A 48 -2.97 -15.89 5.48
CA LEU A 48 -2.59 -15.09 4.33
C LEU A 48 -3.83 -14.49 3.66
N GLN A 49 -4.94 -15.22 3.65
CA GLN A 49 -6.23 -14.73 3.16
C GLN A 49 -6.71 -13.52 3.97
N GLY A 50 -6.59 -13.57 5.30
CA GLY A 50 -6.89 -12.44 6.18
C GLY A 50 -6.10 -11.18 5.80
N PHE A 51 -4.78 -11.32 5.64
CA PHE A 51 -3.92 -10.22 5.21
C PHE A 51 -4.26 -9.71 3.80
N ALA A 52 -4.35 -10.62 2.83
CA ALA A 52 -4.60 -10.32 1.43
C ALA A 52 -5.98 -9.70 1.18
N THR A 53 -6.97 -9.93 2.04
CA THR A 53 -8.31 -9.34 1.90
C THR A 53 -8.30 -7.83 2.14
N TYR A 54 -7.54 -7.37 3.14
CA TYR A 54 -7.63 -5.99 3.62
C TYR A 54 -6.46 -5.11 3.20
N GLN A 55 -5.36 -5.69 2.74
CA GLN A 55 -4.19 -4.92 2.33
C GLN A 55 -4.47 -4.05 1.09
N PRO A 56 -3.95 -2.83 1.05
CA PRO A 56 -4.37 -1.79 0.10
C PRO A 56 -4.16 -2.15 -1.38
N VAL A 57 -3.09 -2.90 -1.71
CA VAL A 57 -2.83 -3.30 -3.10
C VAL A 57 -3.94 -4.25 -3.57
N SER A 58 -4.36 -5.17 -2.73
CA SER A 58 -5.43 -6.13 -3.05
C SER A 58 -6.78 -5.45 -3.23
N VAL A 59 -7.09 -4.45 -2.39
CA VAL A 59 -8.32 -3.66 -2.51
C VAL A 59 -8.36 -2.88 -3.83
N VAL A 60 -7.25 -2.24 -4.20
CA VAL A 60 -7.13 -1.51 -5.49
C VAL A 60 -7.25 -2.47 -6.67
N VAL A 61 -6.59 -3.63 -6.61
CA VAL A 61 -6.70 -4.66 -7.66
C VAL A 61 -8.14 -5.16 -7.81
N ALA A 62 -8.84 -5.40 -6.69
CA ALA A 62 -10.24 -5.81 -6.71
C ALA A 62 -11.15 -4.73 -7.31
N ALA A 63 -10.91 -3.45 -6.98
CA ALA A 63 -11.64 -2.32 -7.55
C ALA A 63 -11.40 -2.21 -9.07
N CYS A 64 -10.14 -2.25 -9.52
CA CYS A 64 -9.80 -2.24 -10.95
C CYS A 64 -10.43 -3.43 -11.68
N ARG A 65 -10.32 -4.63 -11.13
CA ARG A 65 -10.89 -5.86 -11.72
C ARG A 65 -12.41 -5.76 -11.81
N GLY A 66 -13.09 -5.31 -10.76
CA GLY A 66 -14.54 -5.11 -10.78
C GLY A 66 -14.98 -4.04 -11.78
N LEU A 67 -14.21 -2.95 -11.94
CA LEU A 67 -14.50 -1.90 -12.93
C LEU A 67 -14.29 -2.39 -14.37
N MET A 68 -13.33 -3.29 -14.61
CA MET A 68 -13.06 -3.84 -15.95
C MET A 68 -14.05 -4.95 -16.35
N ILE A 69 -14.42 -5.84 -15.42
CA ILE A 69 -15.29 -7.00 -15.70
C ILE A 69 -16.77 -6.62 -15.61
N GLY A 70 -17.09 -5.55 -14.86
CA GLY A 70 -18.46 -5.16 -14.53
C GLY A 70 -18.99 -5.91 -13.30
N GLY A 71 -19.77 -5.21 -12.47
CA GLY A 71 -20.35 -5.75 -11.24
C GLY A 71 -20.49 -4.71 -10.12
N PRO A 72 -20.87 -5.13 -8.90
CA PRO A 72 -20.94 -4.23 -7.74
C PRO A 72 -19.54 -3.75 -7.33
N THR A 73 -19.15 -2.55 -7.77
CA THR A 73 -17.81 -1.98 -7.56
C THR A 73 -17.73 -0.97 -6.42
N ALA A 74 -18.88 -0.43 -5.99
CA ALA A 74 -18.94 0.68 -5.04
C ALA A 74 -18.12 0.43 -3.76
N THR A 75 -18.24 -0.75 -3.15
CA THR A 75 -17.51 -1.10 -1.92
C THR A 75 -16.00 -1.07 -2.12
N TRP A 76 -15.49 -1.72 -3.17
CA TRP A 76 -14.06 -1.81 -3.45
C TRP A 76 -13.46 -0.46 -3.84
N VAL A 77 -14.21 0.35 -4.58
CA VAL A 77 -13.80 1.71 -4.97
C VAL A 77 -13.74 2.62 -3.75
N ILE A 78 -14.76 2.61 -2.89
CA ILE A 78 -14.78 3.41 -1.65
C ILE A 78 -13.64 2.98 -0.72
N GLN A 79 -13.41 1.68 -0.53
CA GLN A 79 -12.30 1.18 0.27
C GLN A 79 -10.93 1.58 -0.31
N SER A 80 -10.77 1.55 -1.64
CA SER A 80 -9.54 2.00 -2.31
C SER A 80 -9.28 3.49 -2.08
N LEU A 81 -10.34 4.31 -2.17
CA LEU A 81 -10.27 5.74 -1.90
C LEU A 81 -9.98 6.01 -0.42
N ALA A 82 -10.60 5.28 0.50
CA ALA A 82 -10.35 5.38 1.93
C ALA A 82 -8.89 5.06 2.28
N TRP A 83 -8.31 4.00 1.69
CA TRP A 83 -6.89 3.68 1.85
C TRP A 83 -5.98 4.79 1.29
N THR A 84 -6.31 5.31 0.10
CA THR A 84 -5.56 6.40 -0.52
C THR A 84 -5.56 7.65 0.35
N LEU A 85 -6.73 8.01 0.88
CA LEU A 85 -6.90 9.15 1.77
C LEU A 85 -6.17 8.94 3.10
N GLY A 86 -6.29 7.74 3.69
CA GLY A 86 -5.59 7.37 4.92
C GLY A 86 -4.08 7.47 4.78
N PHE A 87 -3.52 6.98 3.66
CA PHE A 87 -2.09 7.13 3.40
C PHE A 87 -1.66 8.58 3.22
N LEU A 88 -2.44 9.41 2.53
CA LEU A 88 -2.12 10.83 2.42
C LEU A 88 -2.17 11.52 3.79
N VAL A 89 -3.22 11.30 4.57
CA VAL A 89 -3.40 11.93 5.88
C VAL A 89 -2.34 11.47 6.89
N VAL A 90 -1.81 10.26 6.78
CA VAL A 90 -0.80 9.73 7.71
C VAL A 90 0.62 9.99 7.21
N LEU A 91 0.94 9.58 5.98
CA LEU A 91 2.31 9.60 5.46
C LEU A 91 2.78 11.00 5.08
N THR A 92 1.90 11.86 4.57
CA THR A 92 2.28 13.23 4.19
C THR A 92 2.72 14.07 5.40
N PRO A 93 1.96 14.18 6.51
CA PRO A 93 2.44 14.94 7.67
C PRO A 93 3.65 14.29 8.35
N LEU A 94 3.76 12.95 8.37
CA LEU A 94 4.95 12.26 8.87
C LEU A 94 6.20 12.62 8.05
N ALA A 95 6.10 12.61 6.72
CA ALA A 95 7.17 13.01 5.81
C ALA A 95 7.55 14.48 6.02
N VAL A 96 6.56 15.37 6.12
CA VAL A 96 6.78 16.81 6.33
C VAL A 96 7.42 17.08 7.71
N TRP A 97 6.96 16.43 8.77
CA TRP A 97 7.54 16.56 10.11
C TRP A 97 9.00 16.08 10.14
N ARG A 98 9.29 14.95 9.49
CA ARG A 98 10.66 14.42 9.41
C ARG A 98 11.58 15.30 8.58
N TYR A 99 11.07 15.89 7.50
CA TYR A 99 11.81 16.87 6.69
C TYR A 99 12.18 18.11 7.52
N ARG A 100 11.19 18.67 8.24
CA ARG A 100 11.38 19.89 9.08
C ARG A 100 12.29 19.70 10.29
N THR A 101 12.57 18.47 10.71
CA THR A 101 13.47 18.16 11.83
C THR A 101 14.89 17.81 11.40
N ARG A 102 15.14 17.67 10.08
CA ARG A 102 16.50 17.48 9.53
C ARG A 102 17.16 18.77 9.03
N THR A 103 16.37 19.76 8.65
CA THR A 103 16.81 21.15 8.39
C THR A 103 16.80 21.95 9.67
#